data_AF-A0A9P8VW66-F1
#
_entry.id   AF-A0A9P8VW66-F1
#
_cell.length_a   1.000
_cell.length_b   1.000
_cell.length_c   1.000
_cell.angle_alpha   90.00
_cell.angle_beta   90.00
_cell.angle_gamma   90.00
#
_symmetry.space_group_name_H-M   'P 1'
#
loop_
_entity.id
_entity.type
_entity.pdbx_description
1 polymer ?
#
loop_
_entity_poly.entity_id
_entity_poly.type
_entity_poly.pdbx_seq_one_letter_code
_entity_poly.pdbx_strand_id
1 'polypeptide(L)'
;MGVTIRLTRKQIEPLTAVNPMLFQRTHPETGTFVLYSLLETPEANGSTGDETCYSCQLNLSWPVCGRDDEIPAMGSERAAKLKKLGQPLVEPYRTAFMLIPDDANVTTTRLPLSVSHRIVRGSVSRWGIPIVMP
;
A
#
# COMPACT_ATOMS: atom_id res chain seq x y z
N MET A 1 -2.85 3.73 2.66
CA MET A 1 -4.24 3.29 2.40
C MET A 1 -4.21 1.94 1.74
N GLY A 2 -5.17 1.08 2.05
CA GLY A 2 -5.26 -0.28 1.52
C GLY A 2 -6.68 -0.68 1.18
N VAL A 3 -6.84 -1.50 0.15
CA VAL A 3 -8.13 -2.03 -0.31
C VAL A 3 -7.97 -3.45 -0.81
N THR A 4 -8.98 -4.29 -0.58
CA THR A 4 -9.09 -5.61 -1.18
C THR A 4 -10.04 -5.54 -2.37
N ILE A 5 -9.63 -6.05 -3.52
CA ILE A 5 -10.46 -6.12 -4.74
C ILE A 5 -10.55 -7.56 -5.24
N ARG A 6 -11.65 -7.86 -5.94
CA ARG A 6 -11.88 -9.13 -6.63
C ARG A 6 -11.62 -8.95 -8.11
N LEU A 7 -10.82 -9.84 -8.68
CA LEU A 7 -10.42 -9.82 -10.08
C LEU A 7 -10.79 -11.12 -10.77
N THR A 8 -11.20 -11.02 -12.03
CA THR A 8 -11.33 -12.18 -12.92
C THR A 8 -9.96 -12.73 -13.31
N ARG A 9 -9.92 -13.95 -13.86
CA ARG A 9 -8.68 -14.57 -14.36
C ARG A 9 -7.93 -13.67 -15.35
N LYS A 10 -8.65 -13.04 -16.30
CA LYS A 10 -8.07 -12.15 -17.30
C LYS A 10 -7.47 -10.88 -16.68
N GLN A 11 -8.07 -10.35 -15.63
CA GLN A 11 -7.59 -9.14 -14.97
C GLN A 11 -6.37 -9.40 -14.09
N ILE A 12 -6.27 -10.59 -13.47
CA ILE A 12 -5.15 -10.90 -12.58
C ILE A 12 -3.93 -11.45 -13.31
N GLU A 13 -4.11 -12.06 -14.49
CA GLU A 13 -3.03 -12.68 -15.27
C GLU A 13 -1.79 -11.75 -15.43
N PRO A 14 -1.95 -10.47 -15.84
CA PRO A 14 -0.81 -9.55 -15.94
C PRO A 14 -0.10 -9.32 -14.59
N LEU A 15 -0.85 -9.25 -13.49
CA LEU A 15 -0.31 -9.04 -12.15
C LEU A 15 0.46 -10.27 -11.65
N THR A 16 -0.02 -11.48 -11.94
CA THR A 16 0.67 -12.73 -11.59
C THR A 16 1.89 -13.00 -12.45
N ALA A 17 1.96 -12.41 -13.65
CA ALA A 17 3.15 -12.49 -14.50
C ALA A 17 4.31 -11.61 -13.98
N VAL A 18 4.04 -10.65 -13.10
CA VAL A 18 5.09 -9.83 -12.49
C VAL A 18 5.89 -10.69 -11.51
N ASN A 19 7.22 -10.61 -11.61
CA ASN A 19 8.13 -11.31 -10.71
C ASN A 19 7.78 -10.99 -9.23
N PRO A 20 7.63 -12.01 -8.37
CA PRO A 20 7.29 -11.81 -6.96
C PRO A 20 8.22 -10.91 -6.15
N MET A 21 9.46 -10.74 -6.58
CA MET A 21 10.40 -9.84 -5.92
C MET A 21 10.17 -8.36 -6.27
N LEU A 22 9.36 -8.06 -7.29
CA LEU A 22 9.07 -6.70 -7.77
C LEU A 22 7.76 -6.13 -7.21
N PHE A 23 7.15 -6.79 -6.22
CA PHE A 23 5.87 -6.42 -5.60
C PHE A 23 5.89 -5.11 -4.78
N GLN A 24 7.08 -4.56 -4.53
CA GLN A 24 7.29 -3.37 -3.74
C GLN A 24 8.08 -2.36 -4.56
N ARG A 25 7.44 -1.24 -4.92
CA ARG A 25 8.07 -0.19 -5.72
C ARG A 25 7.73 1.17 -5.17
N THR A 26 8.71 2.07 -5.27
CA THR A 26 8.51 3.50 -5.03
C THR A 26 8.51 4.21 -6.37
N HIS A 27 7.47 4.99 -6.65
CA HIS A 27 7.47 5.90 -7.79
C HIS A 27 8.46 7.04 -7.51
N PRO A 28 9.54 7.18 -8.32
CA PRO A 28 10.67 8.04 -7.97
C PRO A 28 10.29 9.53 -7.90
N GLU A 29 9.30 9.96 -8.69
CA GLU A 29 8.92 11.37 -8.75
C GLU A 29 7.96 11.79 -7.63
N THR A 30 7.07 10.88 -7.21
CA THR A 30 6.00 11.20 -6.24
C THR A 30 6.31 10.68 -4.83
N GLY A 31 7.31 9.80 -4.70
CA GLY A 31 7.58 9.07 -3.46
C GLY A 31 6.46 8.10 -3.08
N THR A 32 5.51 7.84 -3.96
CA THR A 32 4.41 6.91 -3.72
C THR A 32 4.93 5.48 -3.72
N PHE A 33 4.75 4.77 -2.62
CA PHE A 33 5.11 3.38 -2.49
C PHE A 33 3.88 2.48 -2.71
N VAL A 34 4.06 1.46 -3.53
CA VAL A 34 3.05 0.47 -3.92
C VAL A 34 3.41 -0.86 -3.28
N LEU A 35 2.42 -1.48 -2.64
CA LEU A 35 2.47 -2.87 -2.23
C LEU A 35 1.25 -3.61 -2.81
N TYR A 36 1.52 -4.70 -3.52
CA TYR A 36 0.53 -5.63 -4.05
C TYR A 36 0.66 -6.99 -3.37
N SER A 37 -0.45 -7.67 -3.14
CA SER A 37 -0.44 -9.06 -2.65
C SER A 37 -1.65 -9.84 -3.16
N LEU A 38 -1.43 -11.06 -3.65
CA LEU A 38 -2.51 -12.02 -3.93
C LEU A 38 -2.93 -12.67 -2.61
N LEU A 39 -4.21 -12.56 -2.24
CA LEU A 39 -4.75 -13.08 -0.99
C LEU A 39 -5.37 -14.47 -1.16
N GLU A 40 -6.19 -14.65 -2.19
CA GLU A 40 -6.93 -15.89 -2.42
C GLU A 40 -7.00 -16.21 -3.91
N THR A 41 -6.90 -17.49 -4.23
CA THR A 41 -7.15 -18.05 -5.56
C THR A 41 -8.51 -18.77 -5.58
N PRO A 42 -9.05 -19.09 -6.77
CA PRO A 42 -10.27 -19.89 -6.91
C PRO A 42 -10.24 -21.20 -6.13
N GLU A 43 -9.09 -21.86 -6.08
CA GLU A 43 -8.90 -23.10 -5.33
C GLU A 43 -9.05 -22.89 -3.82
N ALA A 44 -8.64 -21.72 -3.30
CA ALA A 44 -8.70 -21.40 -1.88
C ALA A 44 -10.07 -20.86 -1.45
N ASN A 45 -10.77 -20.11 -2.32
CA ASN A 45 -12.07 -19.50 -2.01
C ASN A 45 -13.27 -20.29 -2.56
N GLY A 46 -13.04 -21.38 -3.31
CA GLY A 46 -14.07 -22.25 -3.87
C GLY A 46 -14.81 -21.69 -5.08
N SER A 47 -14.37 -20.57 -5.66
CA SER A 47 -15.05 -19.97 -6.80
C SER A 47 -14.84 -20.75 -8.10
N THR A 48 -15.91 -20.98 -8.86
CA THR A 48 -15.89 -21.81 -10.08
C THR A 48 -16.76 -21.22 -11.19
N GLY A 49 -16.53 -21.65 -12.44
CA GLY A 49 -17.30 -21.20 -13.60
C GLY A 49 -17.26 -19.69 -13.79
N ASP A 50 -18.44 -19.08 -13.94
CA ASP A 50 -18.58 -17.63 -14.14
C ASP A 50 -18.29 -16.81 -12.88
N GLU A 51 -18.27 -17.44 -11.70
CA GLU A 51 -17.96 -16.79 -10.42
C GLU A 51 -16.47 -16.85 -10.05
N THR A 52 -15.65 -17.52 -10.86
CA THR A 52 -14.20 -17.66 -10.62
C THR A 52 -13.54 -16.31 -10.41
N CYS A 53 -13.01 -16.09 -9.20
CA CYS A 53 -12.42 -14.83 -8.79
C CYS A 53 -11.18 -15.01 -7.93
N TYR A 54 -10.31 -14.00 -8.02
CA TYR A 54 -9.09 -13.87 -7.23
C TYR A 54 -9.21 -12.65 -6.34
N SER A 55 -8.84 -12.77 -5.08
CA SER A 55 -8.82 -11.65 -4.14
C SER A 55 -7.39 -11.12 -4.04
N CYS A 56 -7.19 -9.81 -4.23
CA CYS A 56 -5.88 -9.19 -4.04
C CYS A 56 -5.96 -7.93 -3.18
N GLN A 57 -4.86 -7.63 -2.50
CA GLN A 57 -4.70 -6.43 -1.70
C GLN A 57 -3.82 -5.42 -2.43
N LEU A 58 -4.34 -4.21 -2.57
CA LEU A 58 -3.63 -3.04 -3.07
C LEU A 58 -3.39 -2.07 -1.92
N ASN A 59 -2.13 -1.71 -1.71
CA ASN A 59 -1.73 -0.71 -0.72
C ASN A 59 -0.91 0.39 -1.38
N LEU A 60 -1.22 1.63 -1.02
CA LEU A 60 -0.42 2.81 -1.34
C LEU A 60 -0.04 3.56 -0.07
N SER A 61 1.22 3.95 0.04
CA SER A 61 1.69 4.99 0.95
C SER A 61 2.34 6.10 0.16
N TRP A 62 2.26 7.32 0.65
CA TRP A 62 2.86 8.50 0.02
C TRP A 62 3.21 9.51 1.12
N PRO A 63 4.20 10.39 0.88
CA PRO A 63 4.52 11.46 1.82
C PRO A 63 3.36 12.47 1.88
N VAL A 64 3.07 12.97 3.08
CA VAL A 64 2.13 14.08 3.27
C VAL A 64 2.94 15.37 3.29
N CYS A 65 2.92 16.13 2.19
CA CYS A 65 3.65 17.39 2.04
C CYS A 65 2.75 18.62 2.16
N GLY A 66 1.43 18.45 2.03
CA GLY A 66 0.45 19.50 2.22
C GLY A 66 -0.97 18.97 2.45
N ARG A 67 -1.94 19.89 2.53
CA ARG A 67 -3.35 19.57 2.79
C ARG A 67 -3.95 18.62 1.74
N ASP A 68 -3.52 18.74 0.49
CA ASP A 68 -4.03 17.89 -0.60
C ASP A 68 -3.55 16.44 -0.51
N ASP A 69 -2.49 16.17 0.25
CA ASP A 69 -1.96 14.83 0.47
C ASP A 69 -2.64 14.11 1.63
N GLU A 70 -3.40 14.83 2.47
CA GLU A 70 -4.10 14.24 3.61
C GLU A 70 -5.12 13.18 3.20
N ILE A 71 -5.32 12.21 4.08
CA ILE A 71 -6.27 11.12 3.83
C ILE A 71 -7.70 11.69 3.87
N PRO A 72 -8.52 11.48 2.83
CA PRO A 72 -9.90 11.94 2.83
C PRO A 72 -10.70 11.35 4.00
N ALA A 73 -11.59 12.16 4.58
CA ALA A 73 -12.43 11.72 5.68
C ALA A 73 -13.46 10.67 5.22
N MET A 74 -14.05 10.86 4.03
CA MET A 74 -15.09 10.00 3.49
C MET A 74 -14.52 8.79 2.73
N GLY A 75 -15.19 7.64 2.85
CA GLY A 75 -14.75 6.38 2.22
C GLY A 75 -14.67 6.45 0.69
N SER A 76 -15.71 6.98 0.04
CA SER A 76 -15.77 7.13 -1.42
C SER A 76 -14.65 8.01 -1.98
N GLU A 77 -14.29 9.07 -1.26
CA GLU A 77 -13.16 9.94 -1.64
C GLU A 77 -11.81 9.23 -1.54
N ARG A 78 -11.67 8.24 -0.64
CA ARG A 78 -10.43 7.46 -0.52
C ARG A 78 -10.22 6.54 -1.72
N ALA A 79 -11.28 5.93 -2.27
CA ALA A 79 -11.20 5.13 -3.49
C ALA A 79 -10.76 6.00 -4.68
N ALA A 80 -11.38 7.17 -4.83
CA ALA A 80 -10.98 8.16 -5.84
C ALA A 80 -9.52 8.61 -5.68
N LYS A 81 -9.06 8.82 -4.44
CA LYS A 81 -7.66 9.18 -4.16
C LYS A 81 -6.70 8.04 -4.49
N LEU A 82 -7.02 6.79 -4.15
CA LEU A 82 -6.21 5.63 -4.54
C LEU A 82 -6.07 5.53 -6.06
N LYS A 83 -7.16 5.73 -6.81
CA LYS A 83 -7.12 5.80 -8.28
C LYS A 83 -6.19 6.93 -8.75
N LYS A 84 -6.37 8.15 -8.23
CA LYS A 84 -5.51 9.30 -8.59
C LYS A 84 -4.02 9.02 -8.36
N LEU A 85 -3.67 8.43 -7.21
CA LEU A 85 -2.28 8.07 -6.87
C LEU A 85 -1.76 6.89 -7.69
N GLY A 86 -2.65 6.01 -8.18
CA GLY A 86 -2.32 4.88 -9.04
C GLY A 86 -2.12 5.24 -10.51
N GLN A 87 -2.64 6.37 -10.99
CA GLN A 87 -2.50 6.84 -12.38
C GLN A 87 -1.06 6.88 -12.91
N PRO A 88 -0.06 7.45 -12.20
CA PRO A 88 1.31 7.52 -12.70
C PRO A 88 2.04 6.18 -12.70
N LEU A 89 1.48 5.13 -12.09
CA LEU A 89 2.14 3.83 -12.02
C LEU A 89 2.29 3.21 -13.41
N VAL A 90 3.25 2.31 -13.54
CA VAL A 90 3.44 1.48 -14.73
C VAL A 90 2.42 0.33 -14.75
N GLU A 91 2.14 -0.19 -15.94
CA GLU A 91 1.36 -1.42 -16.05
C GLU A 91 2.12 -2.61 -15.45
N PRO A 92 1.42 -3.60 -14.85
CA PRO A 92 -0.04 -3.72 -14.75
C PRO A 92 -0.68 -3.01 -13.54
N TYR A 93 0.13 -2.34 -12.71
CA TYR A 93 -0.35 -1.76 -11.44
C TYR A 93 -1.36 -0.65 -11.65
N ARG A 94 -1.13 0.23 -12.65
CA ARG A 94 -2.08 1.30 -12.99
C ARG A 94 -3.48 0.74 -13.23
N THR A 95 -3.61 -0.26 -14.10
CA THR A 95 -4.89 -0.92 -14.37
C THR A 95 -5.51 -1.50 -13.10
N ALA A 96 -4.72 -2.16 -12.25
CA ALA A 96 -5.21 -2.72 -10.99
C ALA A 96 -5.84 -1.64 -10.08
N PHE A 97 -5.22 -0.46 -9.97
CA PHE A 97 -5.78 0.67 -9.21
C PHE A 97 -7.04 1.25 -9.87
N MET A 98 -7.13 1.26 -11.20
CA MET A 98 -8.34 1.73 -11.90
C MET A 98 -9.54 0.83 -11.69
N LEU A 99 -9.33 -0.47 -11.42
CA LEU A 99 -10.38 -1.45 -11.16
C LEU A 99 -10.99 -1.38 -9.75
N ILE A 100 -10.48 -0.50 -8.86
CA ILE A 100 -11.06 -0.30 -7.53
C ILE A 100 -12.50 0.21 -7.66
N PRO A 101 -13.52 -0.44 -7.05
CA PRO A 101 -14.87 0.11 -7.02
C PRO A 101 -14.94 1.46 -6.30
N ASP A 102 -15.83 2.36 -6.72
CA ASP A 102 -15.94 3.70 -6.12
C ASP A 102 -16.47 3.66 -4.67
N ASP A 103 -17.21 2.62 -4.32
CA ASP A 103 -17.75 2.32 -3.00
C ASP A 103 -16.87 1.36 -2.19
N ALA A 104 -15.66 1.05 -2.67
CA ALA A 104 -14.78 0.11 -2.01
C ALA A 104 -14.44 0.54 -0.58
N ASN A 105 -14.41 -0.43 0.33
CA ASN A 105 -14.03 -0.19 1.72
C ASN A 105 -12.50 0.01 1.83
N VAL A 106 -12.05 1.27 1.86
CA VAL A 106 -10.63 1.62 1.96
C VAL A 106 -10.21 1.82 3.41
N THR A 107 -9.26 1.00 3.85
CA THR A 107 -8.64 1.08 5.18
C THR A 107 -7.47 2.06 5.18
N THR A 108 -7.31 2.80 6.26
CA THR A 108 -6.31 3.85 6.41
C THR A 108 -5.41 3.53 7.60
N THR A 109 -4.11 3.72 7.44
CA THR A 109 -3.16 3.74 8.55
C THR A 109 -2.17 4.87 8.32
N ARG A 110 -1.75 5.54 9.40
CA ARG A 110 -0.66 6.52 9.36
C ARG A 110 0.61 5.82 9.77
N LEU A 111 1.59 5.79 8.87
CA LEU A 111 2.91 5.26 9.16
C LEU A 111 3.73 6.38 9.81
N PRO A 112 4.17 6.25 11.08
CA PRO A 112 5.08 7.22 11.67
C PRO A 112 6.44 7.07 11.00
N LEU A 113 6.77 7.98 10.08
CA LEU A 113 8.13 8.12 9.58
C LEU A 113 8.99 8.77 10.67
N SER A 114 9.44 7.97 11.64
CA SER A 114 10.51 8.40 12.55
C SER A 114 11.84 8.21 11.84
N VAL A 115 12.19 9.14 10.95
CA VAL A 115 13.55 9.20 10.40
C VAL A 115 14.43 9.88 11.45
N SER A 116 14.98 9.08 12.37
CA SER A 116 16.03 9.54 13.26
C SER A 116 17.30 9.77 12.44
N HIS A 117 17.43 10.96 11.85
CA HIS A 117 18.71 11.47 11.36
C HIS A 117 19.61 11.77 12.57
N ARG A 118 20.02 10.73 13.31
CA ARG A 118 21.13 10.85 14.25
C ARG A 118 22.32 10.17 13.59
N ILE A 119 23.03 10.93 12.76
CA ILE A 119 24.44 10.66 12.48
C ILE A 119 25.10 10.60 13.86
N VAL A 120 25.51 9.40 14.27
CA VAL A 120 26.31 9.19 15.48
C VAL A 120 27.69 9.78 15.20
N ARG A 121 27.85 11.09 15.42
CA ARG A 121 29.14 11.63 15.84
C ARG A 121 29.29 11.28 17.31
N GLY A 122 30.37 10.56 17.61
CA GLY A 122 30.53 9.81 18.83
C GLY A 122 30.31 10.60 20.11
N SER A 123 29.65 9.94 21.06
CA SER A 123 30.16 9.80 22.42
C SER A 123 29.42 8.63 23.06
N VAL A 124 30.16 7.63 23.52
CA VAL A 124 29.63 6.52 24.29
C VAL A 124 29.34 7.05 25.70
N SER A 125 28.07 7.12 26.08
CA SER A 125 27.68 7.28 27.48
C SER A 125 26.68 6.20 27.84
N ARG A 126 27.20 5.28 28.65
CA ARG A 126 26.69 4.00 29.12
C ARG A 126 25.55 4.20 30.13
N TRP A 127 24.41 3.55 29.89
CA TRP A 127 23.35 3.13 30.84
C TRP A 127 22.95 4.08 31.99
N GLY A 128 21.75 4.65 31.86
CA GLY A 128 21.08 5.42 32.91
C GLY A 128 20.55 4.55 34.05
N ILE A 129 21.28 4.52 35.16
CA ILE A 129 20.78 4.11 36.47
C ILE A 129 21.01 5.29 37.42
N PRO A 130 19.96 5.82 38.10
CA PRO A 130 20.15 6.86 39.11
C PRO A 130 20.71 6.23 40.39
N ILE A 131 21.88 6.70 40.84
CA ILE A 131 22.39 6.42 42.18
C ILE A 131 21.80 7.48 43.12
N VAL A 132 20.97 7.04 44.08
CA VAL A 132 20.51 7.87 45.20
C VAL A 132 21.50 7.68 46.35
N MET A 133 22.06 8.77 46.87
CA MET A 133 22.77 8.90 48.16
C MET A 133 22.05 10.02 48.94
N PRO A 134 21.88 9.95 50.27
CA PRO A 134 22.92 9.63 51.26
C PRO A 134 22.78 8.28 51.99
#